data_AF-A0A820B5Q0-F1
#
_entry.id   AF-A0A820B5Q0-F1
#
_cell.length_a   1.000
_cell.length_b   1.000
_cell.length_c   1.000
_cell.angle_alpha   90.00
_cell.angle_beta   90.00
_cell.angle_gamma   90.00
#
_symmetry.space_group_name_H-M   'P 1'
#
loop_
_entity.id
_entity.type
_entity.pdbx_description
1 polymer ?
#
loop_
_entity_poly.entity_id
_entity_poly.type
_entity_poly.pdbx_seq_one_letter_code
_entity_poly.pdbx_strand_id
1 'polypeptide(L)'
;MDVGPKRDLVGELATAIRNRTNLVFGLYYSLFEWFNPLYLRDKSNNFTTQYYSKTKAIPELKEAVEIYKPEIVWSDGEWEPRDTYWDSTGFLAWLYNDSPVKDTVVVNDRWGSELLCKHGDFYTCLDRYNPGILIEHKWENCFTIDKSSWAYRPIANIEDYMTIEEVLKQIVTTISTGGNALINVGPNMHGKIPPIFQERLRQMGSWLKVNGEGIYGSIPWKYQNDT
;
A
#
# COMPACT_ATOMS: atom_id res chain seq x y z
N MET A 1 3.21 -20.82 -8.60
CA MET A 1 1.93 -21.59 -8.70
C MET A 1 2.04 -22.99 -8.08
N ASP A 2 3.21 -23.36 -7.56
CA ASP A 2 3.57 -24.77 -7.29
C ASP A 2 3.16 -25.27 -5.90
N VAL A 3 2.82 -24.34 -4.99
CA VAL A 3 2.37 -24.64 -3.62
C VAL A 3 1.12 -23.83 -3.26
N GLY A 4 0.38 -24.28 -2.24
CA GLY A 4 -0.83 -23.61 -1.77
C GLY A 4 -1.99 -23.73 -2.76
N PRO A 5 -2.77 -22.65 -3.01
CA PRO A 5 -3.99 -22.70 -3.84
C PRO A 5 -3.80 -23.12 -5.30
N LYS A 6 -2.56 -23.17 -5.82
CA LYS A 6 -2.22 -23.48 -7.22
C LYS A 6 -2.96 -22.60 -8.24
N ARG A 7 -3.22 -21.35 -7.85
CA ARG A 7 -3.91 -20.33 -8.64
C ARG A 7 -3.14 -19.03 -8.58
N ASP A 8 -3.22 -18.27 -9.66
CA ASP A 8 -2.68 -16.92 -9.71
C ASP A 8 -3.68 -15.98 -9.04
N LEU A 9 -3.58 -15.86 -7.72
CA LEU A 9 -4.50 -15.05 -6.93
C LEU A 9 -4.43 -13.57 -7.32
N VAL A 10 -3.24 -13.08 -7.69
CA VAL A 10 -3.01 -11.68 -8.06
C VAL A 10 -3.67 -11.40 -9.40
N GLY A 11 -3.39 -12.22 -10.41
CA GLY A 11 -3.97 -12.07 -11.75
C GLY A 11 -5.49 -12.26 -11.76
N GLU A 12 -6.01 -13.21 -10.99
CA GLU A 12 -7.46 -13.40 -10.85
C GLU A 12 -8.14 -12.21 -10.16
N LEU A 13 -7.54 -11.65 -9.10
CA LEU A 13 -8.08 -10.47 -8.43
C LEU A 13 -8.01 -9.24 -9.33
N ALA A 14 -6.89 -9.02 -10.01
CA ALA A 14 -6.72 -7.92 -10.97
C ALA A 14 -7.78 -8.01 -12.10
N THR A 15 -7.99 -9.23 -12.63
CA THR A 15 -9.01 -9.49 -13.65
C THR A 15 -10.42 -9.21 -13.13
N ALA A 16 -10.73 -9.66 -11.90
CA ALA A 16 -12.04 -9.42 -11.29
C ALA A 16 -12.30 -7.93 -11.04
N ILE A 17 -11.31 -7.18 -10.56
CA ILE A 17 -11.41 -5.73 -10.32
C ILE A 17 -11.69 -5.00 -11.62
N ARG A 18 -10.86 -5.22 -12.65
CA ARG A 18 -10.99 -4.55 -13.96
C ARG A 18 -12.28 -4.87 -14.69
N ASN A 19 -12.73 -6.12 -14.62
CA ASN A 19 -13.92 -6.56 -15.37
C ASN A 19 -15.25 -6.26 -14.66
N ARG A 20 -15.23 -5.99 -13.34
CA ARG A 20 -16.46 -5.88 -12.54
C ARG A 20 -16.62 -4.55 -11.82
N THR A 21 -15.61 -3.71 -11.83
CA THR A 21 -15.60 -2.45 -11.09
C THR A 21 -14.88 -1.36 -11.89
N ASN A 22 -15.01 -0.11 -11.42
CA ASN A 22 -14.24 1.02 -11.92
C ASN A 22 -13.07 1.36 -10.97
N LEU A 23 -12.64 0.40 -10.13
CA LEU A 23 -11.54 0.61 -9.20
C LEU A 23 -10.20 0.45 -9.91
N VAL A 24 -9.24 1.28 -9.51
CA VAL A 24 -7.83 1.12 -9.89
C VAL A 24 -7.22 -0.07 -9.15
N PHE A 25 -6.25 -0.74 -9.79
CA PHE A 25 -5.57 -1.89 -9.22
C PHE A 25 -4.11 -1.56 -8.90
N GLY A 26 -3.73 -1.69 -7.63
CA GLY A 26 -2.36 -1.52 -7.15
C GLY A 26 -1.75 -2.81 -6.62
N LEU A 27 -0.43 -2.85 -6.47
CA LEU A 27 0.31 -3.95 -5.88
C LEU A 27 1.18 -3.48 -4.74
N TYR A 28 1.10 -4.18 -3.61
CA TYR A 28 2.08 -4.12 -2.54
C TYR A 28 3.23 -5.08 -2.82
N TYR A 29 4.47 -4.67 -2.58
CA TYR A 29 5.65 -5.51 -2.68
C TYR A 29 6.62 -5.28 -1.51
N SER A 30 6.95 -6.36 -0.80
CA SER A 30 8.00 -6.33 0.23
C SER A 30 9.37 -6.49 -0.45
N LEU A 31 10.19 -5.45 -0.42
CA LEU A 31 11.54 -5.44 -1.00
C LEU A 31 12.41 -6.55 -0.40
N PHE A 32 12.44 -6.66 0.93
CA PHE A 32 13.17 -7.73 1.61
C PHE A 32 12.32 -9.00 1.80
N GLU A 33 13.01 -10.13 2.01
CA GLU A 33 12.39 -11.42 2.31
C GLU A 33 13.14 -12.07 3.49
N TRP A 34 12.44 -12.35 4.59
CA TRP A 34 13.03 -12.75 5.89
C TRP A 34 14.03 -13.91 5.82
N PHE A 35 13.70 -14.93 5.03
CA PHE A 35 14.43 -16.20 5.04
C PHE A 35 15.13 -16.47 3.71
N ASN A 36 15.14 -15.51 2.78
CA ASN A 36 15.80 -15.70 1.50
C ASN A 36 17.33 -15.78 1.70
N PRO A 37 18.00 -16.89 1.32
CA PRO A 37 19.43 -17.04 1.55
C PRO A 37 20.29 -15.96 0.87
N LEU A 38 19.83 -15.41 -0.26
CA LEU A 38 20.54 -14.33 -0.94
C LEU A 38 20.44 -13.02 -0.15
N TYR A 39 19.25 -12.70 0.39
CA TYR A 39 19.07 -11.51 1.22
C TYR A 39 19.92 -11.61 2.50
N LEU A 40 19.86 -12.75 3.18
CA LEU A 40 20.65 -13.01 4.38
C LEU A 40 22.16 -12.93 4.12
N ARG A 41 22.62 -13.38 2.95
CA ARG A 41 24.03 -13.27 2.54
C ARG A 41 24.43 -11.82 2.28
N ASP A 42 23.62 -11.05 1.57
CA ASP A 42 23.94 -9.65 1.32
C ASP A 42 23.90 -8.84 2.63
N LYS A 43 22.92 -9.13 3.49
CA LYS A 43 22.80 -8.54 4.83
C LYS A 43 24.01 -8.86 5.72
N SER A 44 24.48 -10.12 5.75
CA SER A 44 25.69 -10.48 6.53
C SER A 44 26.96 -9.81 5.99
N ASN A 45 26.93 -9.39 4.73
CA ASN A 45 27.98 -8.61 4.07
C ASN A 45 27.69 -7.10 4.05
N ASN A 46 26.86 -6.60 4.99
CA ASN A 46 26.48 -5.19 5.15
C ASN A 46 25.97 -4.52 3.87
N PHE A 47 25.26 -5.28 3.02
CA PHE A 47 24.68 -4.82 1.75
C PHE A 47 25.70 -4.23 0.76
N THR A 48 26.98 -4.61 0.88
CA THR A 48 28.03 -4.21 -0.08
C THR A 48 27.93 -4.97 -1.40
N THR A 49 27.20 -6.08 -1.41
CA THR A 49 26.79 -6.81 -2.61
C THR A 49 25.27 -6.71 -2.78
N GLN A 50 24.80 -6.80 -4.02
CA GLN A 50 23.39 -6.63 -4.40
C GLN A 50 22.83 -7.88 -5.10
N TYR A 51 23.28 -9.06 -4.71
CA TYR A 51 22.87 -10.28 -5.40
C TYR A 51 21.37 -10.52 -5.28
N TYR A 52 20.81 -10.42 -4.08
CA TYR A 52 19.37 -10.59 -3.85
C TYR A 52 18.55 -9.57 -4.65
N SER A 53 18.92 -8.29 -4.60
CA SER A 53 18.22 -7.25 -5.37
C SER A 53 18.24 -7.57 -6.87
N LYS A 54 19.43 -7.82 -7.44
CA LYS A 54 19.60 -7.99 -8.89
C LYS A 54 19.06 -9.30 -9.44
N THR A 55 19.07 -10.37 -8.67
CA THR A 55 18.67 -11.70 -9.18
C THR A 55 17.30 -12.15 -8.70
N LYS A 56 16.71 -11.48 -7.70
CA LYS A 56 15.39 -11.82 -7.14
C LYS A 56 14.45 -10.63 -7.15
N ALA A 57 14.73 -9.60 -6.34
CA ALA A 57 13.75 -8.55 -6.06
C ALA A 57 13.38 -7.71 -7.29
N ILE A 58 14.37 -7.17 -8.00
CA ILE A 58 14.13 -6.33 -9.19
C ILE A 58 13.52 -7.13 -10.34
N PRO A 59 14.02 -8.32 -10.73
CA PRO A 59 13.37 -9.13 -11.75
C PRO A 59 11.91 -9.46 -11.43
N GLU A 60 11.59 -9.80 -10.18
CA GLU A 60 10.23 -10.11 -9.74
C GLU A 60 9.31 -8.89 -9.75
N LEU A 61 9.80 -7.73 -9.31
CA LEU A 61 9.08 -6.47 -9.43
C LEU A 61 8.74 -6.14 -10.89
N LYS A 62 9.72 -6.27 -11.80
CA LYS A 62 9.49 -6.05 -13.24
C LYS A 62 8.49 -7.04 -13.80
N GLU A 63 8.62 -8.33 -13.47
CA GLU A 63 7.67 -9.36 -13.87
C GLU A 63 6.24 -9.04 -13.38
N ALA A 64 6.08 -8.65 -12.11
CA ALA A 64 4.78 -8.29 -11.56
C ALA A 64 4.17 -7.08 -12.28
N VAL A 65 4.97 -6.06 -12.59
CA VAL A 65 4.52 -4.89 -13.37
C VAL A 65 4.10 -5.29 -14.79
N GLU A 66 4.90 -6.10 -15.47
CA GLU A 66 4.62 -6.55 -16.84
C GLU A 66 3.36 -7.42 -16.95
N ILE A 67 3.21 -8.37 -16.03
CA ILE A 67 2.08 -9.31 -16.02
C ILE A 67 0.80 -8.61 -15.55
N TYR A 68 0.86 -7.94 -14.40
CA TYR A 68 -0.35 -7.46 -13.73
C TYR A 68 -0.70 -6.01 -14.05
N LYS A 69 0.23 -5.21 -14.59
CA LYS A 69 0.02 -3.82 -15.03
C LYS A 69 -0.65 -2.95 -13.94
N PRO A 70 -0.08 -2.87 -12.73
CA PRO A 70 -0.68 -2.07 -11.65
C PRO A 70 -0.60 -0.57 -11.94
N GLU A 71 -1.57 0.19 -11.44
CA GLU A 71 -1.53 1.66 -11.41
C GLU A 71 -0.84 2.20 -10.14
N ILE A 72 -0.56 1.34 -9.16
CA ILE A 72 0.22 1.69 -7.97
C ILE A 72 1.22 0.58 -7.69
N VAL A 73 2.50 0.91 -7.54
CA VAL A 73 3.51 0.01 -6.96
C VAL A 73 3.87 0.54 -5.58
N TRP A 74 3.36 -0.13 -4.56
CA TRP A 74 3.50 0.24 -3.16
C TRP A 74 4.59 -0.65 -2.52
N SER A 75 5.78 -0.11 -2.36
CA SER A 75 6.93 -0.83 -1.80
C SER A 75 6.94 -0.78 -0.27
N ASP A 76 7.58 -1.76 0.37
CA ASP A 76 7.81 -1.82 1.82
C ASP A 76 9.06 -2.65 2.09
N GLY A 77 9.57 -2.69 3.32
CA GLY A 77 10.74 -3.54 3.61
C GLY A 77 12.09 -2.88 3.36
N GLU A 78 12.09 -1.58 3.16
CA GLU A 78 13.22 -0.76 2.75
C GLU A 78 14.14 -0.34 3.90
N TRP A 79 13.69 -0.49 5.15
CA TRP A 79 14.27 0.15 6.34
C TRP A 79 15.71 -0.25 6.69
N GLU A 80 16.25 -1.34 6.13
CA GLU A 80 17.62 -1.78 6.42
C GLU A 80 18.64 -1.10 5.47
N PRO A 81 18.64 -1.38 4.15
CA PRO A 81 19.62 -0.78 3.24
C PRO A 81 19.09 0.47 2.52
N ARG A 82 20.01 1.19 1.91
CA ARG A 82 19.71 2.39 1.10
C ARG A 82 19.12 2.02 -0.26
N ASP A 83 18.52 3.01 -0.92
CA ASP A 83 17.99 2.90 -2.29
C ASP A 83 18.97 2.28 -3.30
N THR A 84 20.26 2.60 -3.15
CA THR A 84 21.33 2.09 -4.00
C THR A 84 21.39 0.57 -3.97
N TYR A 85 21.31 -0.09 -2.81
CA TYR A 85 21.32 -1.56 -2.71
C TYR A 85 20.13 -2.17 -3.46
N TRP A 86 18.96 -1.56 -3.31
CA TRP A 86 17.74 -2.00 -3.95
C TRP A 86 17.75 -1.80 -5.47
N ASP A 87 18.64 -0.96 -6.00
CA ASP A 87 18.60 -0.48 -7.39
C ASP A 87 17.27 0.24 -7.69
N SER A 88 16.75 0.97 -6.70
CA SER A 88 15.46 1.64 -6.78
C SER A 88 15.43 2.68 -7.90
N THR A 89 16.50 3.45 -8.06
CA THR A 89 16.58 4.44 -9.16
C THR A 89 16.56 3.79 -10.53
N GLY A 90 17.24 2.65 -10.71
CA GLY A 90 17.21 1.88 -11.95
C GLY A 90 15.83 1.28 -12.23
N PHE A 91 15.17 0.73 -11.21
CA PHE A 91 13.81 0.21 -11.33
C PHE A 91 12.79 1.31 -11.65
N LEU A 92 12.79 2.41 -10.90
CA LEU A 92 11.86 3.52 -11.09
C LEU A 92 12.07 4.22 -12.44
N ALA A 93 13.33 4.39 -12.87
CA ALA A 93 13.61 4.92 -14.21
C ALA A 93 13.01 4.02 -15.31
N TRP A 94 13.14 2.70 -15.20
CA TRP A 94 12.48 1.78 -16.12
C TRP A 94 10.95 1.85 -15.99
N LEU A 95 10.41 1.94 -14.77
CA LEU A 95 8.99 1.98 -14.50
C LEU A 95 8.32 3.16 -15.22
N TYR A 96 8.90 4.35 -15.13
CA TYR A 96 8.33 5.58 -15.71
C TYR A 96 8.72 5.84 -17.16
N ASN A 97 9.75 5.19 -17.71
CA ASN A 97 10.16 5.40 -19.10
C ASN A 97 9.69 4.28 -20.05
N ASP A 98 9.73 3.03 -19.60
CA ASP A 98 9.70 1.86 -20.47
C ASP A 98 8.59 0.86 -20.14
N SER A 99 8.11 0.81 -18.91
CA SER A 99 7.11 -0.18 -18.48
C SER A 99 5.76 -0.02 -19.20
N PRO A 100 4.91 -1.06 -19.24
CA PRO A 100 3.58 -0.98 -19.86
C PRO A 100 2.60 -0.07 -19.12
N VAL A 101 2.95 0.45 -17.94
CA VAL A 101 2.10 1.31 -17.10
C VAL A 101 2.71 2.69 -16.84
N LYS A 102 3.78 3.03 -17.56
CA LYS A 102 4.57 4.25 -17.38
C LYS A 102 3.78 5.56 -17.35
N ASP A 103 2.66 5.61 -18.06
CA ASP A 103 1.83 6.82 -18.18
C ASP A 103 0.81 6.98 -17.04
N THR A 104 0.65 5.96 -16.18
CA THR A 104 -0.41 5.92 -15.15
C THR A 104 0.09 5.51 -13.77
N VAL A 105 1.19 4.76 -13.69
CA VAL A 105 1.67 4.19 -12.44
C VAL A 105 2.17 5.28 -11.49
N VAL A 106 1.87 5.11 -10.20
CA VAL A 106 2.46 5.90 -9.12
C VAL A 106 3.09 5.02 -8.05
N VAL A 107 4.04 5.56 -7.30
CA VAL A 107 4.75 4.86 -6.23
C VAL A 107 4.75 5.62 -4.91
N ASN A 108 4.80 4.88 -3.81
CA ASN A 108 4.99 5.45 -2.48
C ASN A 108 6.46 5.85 -2.23
N ASP A 109 6.78 6.27 -1.00
CA ASP A 109 8.10 6.77 -0.59
C ASP A 109 9.03 5.75 0.10
N ARG A 110 8.75 4.45 -0.07
CA ARG A 110 9.42 3.35 0.64
C ARG A 110 10.46 2.61 -0.20
N TRP A 111 11.30 3.36 -0.91
CA TRP A 111 12.28 2.80 -1.85
C TRP A 111 13.72 2.75 -1.33
N GLY A 112 13.93 3.07 -0.06
CA GLY A 112 15.24 3.04 0.60
C GLY A 112 15.15 3.64 2.01
N SER A 113 16.00 3.19 2.93
CA SER A 113 15.93 3.59 4.34
C SER A 113 16.06 5.11 4.57
N GLU A 114 16.65 5.85 3.63
CA GLU A 114 16.77 7.31 3.70
C GLU A 114 15.64 8.11 3.02
N LEU A 115 14.72 7.46 2.30
CA LEU A 115 13.80 8.13 1.37
C LEU A 115 12.40 8.42 1.92
N LEU A 116 12.04 7.81 3.05
CA LEU A 116 10.76 8.01 3.72
C LEU A 116 10.51 9.50 4.02
N CYS A 117 9.31 10.00 3.69
CA CYS A 117 8.93 11.43 3.65
C CYS A 117 9.77 12.35 2.75
N LYS A 118 10.54 11.82 1.79
CA LYS A 118 11.44 12.64 0.96
C LYS A 118 11.31 12.39 -0.53
N HIS A 119 11.02 11.16 -0.95
CA HIS A 119 10.99 10.83 -2.37
C HIS A 119 9.98 9.73 -2.68
N GLY A 120 9.00 10.05 -3.52
CA GLY A 120 7.91 9.18 -3.98
C GLY A 120 6.81 10.07 -4.57
N ASP A 121 5.89 9.52 -5.36
CA ASP A 121 4.76 10.30 -5.89
C ASP A 121 3.78 10.71 -4.79
N PHE A 122 3.73 9.91 -3.73
CA PHE A 122 3.04 10.24 -2.49
C PHE A 122 3.81 9.70 -1.28
N TYR A 123 3.69 10.42 -0.16
CA TYR A 123 4.35 10.06 1.09
C TYR A 123 3.48 9.16 1.95
N THR A 124 4.10 8.16 2.55
CA THR A 124 3.49 7.35 3.60
C THR A 124 4.12 7.65 4.94
N CYS A 125 5.38 8.07 4.99
CA CYS A 125 6.09 8.59 6.17
C CYS A 125 6.26 7.67 7.40
N LEU A 126 5.23 6.92 7.79
CA LEU A 126 5.21 5.86 8.79
C LEU A 126 3.89 5.07 8.66
N ASP A 127 3.79 3.93 9.34
CA ASP A 127 2.53 3.19 9.42
C ASP A 127 1.44 4.01 10.14
N ARG A 128 0.23 4.08 9.58
CA ARG A 128 -0.87 4.89 10.11
C ARG A 128 -0.52 6.38 10.18
N TYR A 129 0.25 6.88 9.22
CA TYR A 129 0.59 8.29 9.13
C TYR A 129 -0.66 9.15 9.00
N ASN A 130 -0.82 10.10 9.91
CA ASN A 130 -1.85 11.13 9.85
C ASN A 130 -1.27 12.40 10.49
N PRO A 131 -0.81 13.38 9.70
CA PRO A 131 -0.12 14.56 10.21
C PRO A 131 -1.05 15.52 10.96
N GLY A 132 -2.37 15.42 10.77
CA GLY A 132 -3.35 16.34 11.36
C GLY A 132 -3.26 17.77 10.86
N ILE A 133 -2.37 18.06 9.90
CA ILE A 133 -2.16 19.36 9.28
C ILE A 133 -2.08 19.20 7.77
N LEU A 134 -2.42 20.24 7.02
CA LEU A 134 -2.29 20.26 5.57
C LEU A 134 -0.82 20.13 5.17
N ILE A 135 -0.53 19.14 4.31
CA ILE A 135 0.78 18.93 3.70
C ILE A 135 0.71 19.30 2.22
N GLU A 136 1.76 19.96 1.72
CA GLU A 136 1.87 20.38 0.32
C GLU A 136 2.02 19.18 -0.64
N HIS A 137 2.90 18.24 -0.30
CA HIS A 137 3.09 17.01 -1.08
C HIS A 137 1.94 16.02 -0.83
N LYS A 138 1.54 15.26 -1.86
CA LYS A 138 0.55 14.19 -1.66
C LYS A 138 1.07 13.12 -0.73
N TRP A 139 0.15 12.54 0.03
CA TRP A 139 0.45 11.54 1.04
C TRP A 139 -0.73 10.59 1.22
N GLU A 140 -0.49 9.42 1.80
CA GLU A 140 -1.48 8.38 2.00
C GLU A 140 -1.42 7.83 3.44
N ASN A 141 -2.56 7.86 4.12
CA ASN A 141 -2.78 7.21 5.41
C ASN A 141 -3.15 5.75 5.16
N CYS A 142 -2.17 4.86 5.26
CA CYS A 142 -2.43 3.43 5.31
C CYS A 142 -2.73 3.01 6.76
N PHE A 143 -3.94 2.51 7.04
CA PHE A 143 -4.34 2.09 8.39
C PHE A 143 -5.22 0.84 8.40
N THR A 144 -5.36 0.25 9.58
CA THR A 144 -6.00 -1.04 9.81
C THR A 144 -7.32 -0.89 10.56
N ILE A 145 -8.35 -1.65 10.17
CA ILE A 145 -9.58 -1.75 10.97
C ILE A 145 -9.32 -2.54 12.27
N ASP A 146 -8.48 -3.58 12.23
CA ASP A 146 -7.95 -4.20 13.46
C ASP A 146 -6.88 -3.25 14.03
N LYS A 147 -7.06 -2.77 15.27
CA LYS A 147 -6.19 -1.76 15.89
C LYS A 147 -4.75 -2.25 16.05
N SER A 148 -4.54 -3.57 16.05
CA SER A 148 -3.25 -4.18 16.37
C SER A 148 -2.57 -4.88 15.19
N SER A 149 -3.29 -5.16 14.09
CA SER A 149 -2.77 -6.05 13.04
C SER A 149 -3.19 -5.68 11.62
N TRP A 150 -2.27 -5.85 10.68
CA TRP A 150 -2.55 -5.84 9.24
C TRP A 150 -3.17 -7.16 8.77
N ALA A 151 -2.74 -8.29 9.35
CA ALA A 151 -3.24 -9.62 9.01
C ALA A 151 -4.45 -10.01 9.87
N TYR A 152 -5.19 -11.04 9.41
CA TYR A 152 -6.30 -11.61 10.16
C TYR A 152 -5.84 -12.24 11.49
N ARG A 153 -6.46 -11.83 12.61
CA ARG A 153 -6.27 -12.43 13.93
C ARG A 153 -7.51 -13.24 14.34
N PRO A 154 -7.44 -14.59 14.44
CA PRO A 154 -8.60 -15.41 14.80
C PRO A 154 -9.04 -15.24 16.27
N ILE A 155 -8.15 -14.72 17.12
CA ILE A 155 -8.40 -14.50 18.56
C ILE A 155 -8.81 -13.07 18.91
N ALA A 156 -8.98 -12.20 17.90
CA ALA A 156 -9.35 -10.81 18.13
C ALA A 156 -10.80 -10.69 18.59
N ASN A 157 -11.03 -9.86 19.59
CA ASN A 157 -12.37 -9.53 20.07
C ASN A 157 -12.93 -8.30 19.35
N ILE A 158 -14.20 -7.97 19.54
CA ILE A 158 -14.86 -6.87 18.81
C ILE A 158 -14.24 -5.49 19.12
N GLU A 159 -13.79 -5.29 20.37
CA GLU A 159 -13.15 -4.07 20.86
C GLU A 159 -11.76 -3.81 20.26
N ASP A 160 -11.11 -4.86 19.76
CA ASP A 160 -9.84 -4.77 19.04
C ASP A 160 -10.02 -4.13 17.66
N TYR A 161 -11.24 -4.05 17.15
CA TYR A 161 -11.53 -3.43 15.87
C TYR A 161 -11.99 -1.99 16.08
N MET A 162 -11.65 -1.13 15.13
CA MET A 162 -12.18 0.22 15.08
C MET A 162 -13.70 0.20 14.93
N THR A 163 -14.38 1.11 15.63
CA THR A 163 -15.79 1.39 15.33
C THR A 163 -15.90 2.08 13.98
N ILE A 164 -17.11 2.14 13.41
CA ILE A 164 -17.30 2.87 12.16
C ILE A 164 -17.00 4.36 12.34
N GLU A 165 -17.35 4.95 13.47
CA GLU A 165 -17.07 6.35 13.79
C GLU A 165 -15.56 6.62 13.83
N GLU A 166 -14.77 5.72 14.41
CA GLU A 166 -13.32 5.82 14.40
C GLU A 166 -12.75 5.75 12.98
N VAL A 167 -13.26 4.82 12.15
CA VAL A 167 -12.84 4.71 10.72
C VAL A 167 -13.20 5.96 9.93
N LEU A 168 -14.44 6.44 10.05
CA LEU A 168 -14.90 7.65 9.37
C LEU A 168 -14.12 8.89 9.81
N LYS A 169 -13.78 8.99 11.11
CA LYS A 169 -12.91 10.06 11.61
C LYS A 169 -11.53 10.02 10.94
N GLN A 170 -10.93 8.84 10.80
CA GLN A 170 -9.64 8.71 10.10
C GLN A 170 -9.76 9.16 8.64
N ILE A 171 -10.80 8.74 7.93
CA ILE A 171 -11.03 9.14 6.53
C ILE A 171 -11.19 10.67 6.44
N VAL A 172 -12.11 11.27 7.19
CA VAL A 172 -12.41 12.70 7.09
C VAL A 172 -11.19 13.55 7.44
N THR A 173 -10.47 13.21 8.51
CA THR A 173 -9.25 13.94 8.90
C THR A 173 -8.13 13.81 7.86
N THR A 174 -7.97 12.64 7.26
CA THR A 174 -6.99 12.40 6.19
C THR A 174 -7.32 13.23 4.95
N ILE A 175 -8.57 13.16 4.47
CA ILE A 175 -9.03 13.89 3.29
C ILE A 175 -8.97 15.40 3.50
N SER A 176 -9.38 15.90 4.69
CA SER A 176 -9.38 17.34 4.98
C SER A 176 -7.98 17.95 4.92
N THR A 177 -6.96 17.16 5.22
CA THR A 177 -5.53 17.53 5.23
C THR A 177 -4.79 17.09 3.97
N GLY A 178 -5.53 16.65 2.94
CA GLY A 178 -5.01 16.43 1.58
C GLY A 178 -4.42 15.07 1.30
N GLY A 179 -4.56 14.11 2.21
CA GLY A 179 -4.10 12.74 2.02
C GLY A 179 -5.15 11.83 1.37
N ASN A 180 -4.72 10.66 0.94
CA ASN A 180 -5.58 9.53 0.60
C ASN A 180 -5.72 8.58 1.79
N ALA A 181 -6.86 7.91 1.95
CA ALA A 181 -7.06 6.90 2.99
C ALA A 181 -7.01 5.49 2.38
N LEU A 182 -6.01 4.70 2.77
CA LEU A 182 -5.86 3.29 2.38
C LEU A 182 -6.23 2.40 3.57
N ILE A 183 -7.38 1.73 3.46
CA ILE A 183 -7.97 0.96 4.57
C ILE A 183 -7.71 -0.52 4.37
N ASN A 184 -6.93 -1.11 5.27
CA ASN A 184 -6.57 -2.52 5.19
C ASN A 184 -7.70 -3.46 5.69
N VAL A 185 -7.83 -4.58 4.99
CA VAL A 185 -8.73 -5.70 5.33
C VAL A 185 -7.93 -6.99 5.26
N GLY A 186 -7.98 -7.82 6.29
CA GLY A 186 -7.31 -9.11 6.32
C GLY A 186 -8.29 -10.28 6.06
N PRO A 187 -8.30 -10.89 4.85
CA PRO A 187 -9.03 -12.14 4.62
C PRO A 187 -8.49 -13.27 5.51
N ASN A 188 -9.34 -14.24 5.83
CA ASN A 188 -8.91 -15.44 6.52
C ASN A 188 -8.27 -16.46 5.57
N MET A 189 -7.73 -17.55 6.13
CA MET A 189 -7.06 -18.62 5.36
C MET A 189 -7.94 -19.31 4.31
N HIS A 190 -9.26 -19.13 4.35
CA HIS A 190 -10.21 -19.67 3.37
C HIS A 190 -10.58 -18.66 2.28
N GLY A 191 -9.89 -17.52 2.22
CA GLY A 191 -10.15 -16.45 1.26
C GLY A 191 -11.44 -15.65 1.54
N LYS A 192 -11.99 -15.74 2.75
CA LYS A 192 -13.19 -14.98 3.14
C LYS A 192 -12.82 -13.75 3.93
N ILE A 193 -13.46 -12.62 3.62
CA ILE A 193 -13.41 -11.41 4.45
C ILE A 193 -14.23 -11.67 5.72
N PRO A 194 -13.64 -11.57 6.94
CA PRO A 194 -14.39 -11.82 8.17
C PRO A 194 -15.60 -10.85 8.33
N PRO A 195 -16.70 -11.29 9.00
CA PRO A 195 -17.94 -10.50 9.08
C PRO A 195 -17.77 -9.08 9.60
N ILE A 196 -16.90 -8.87 10.60
CA ILE A 196 -16.64 -7.55 11.18
C ILE A 196 -16.08 -6.55 10.16
N PHE A 197 -15.15 -6.98 9.31
CA PHE A 197 -14.65 -6.13 8.23
C PHE A 197 -15.75 -5.85 7.19
N GLN A 198 -16.56 -6.85 6.83
CA GLN A 198 -17.66 -6.64 5.90
C GLN A 198 -18.69 -5.63 6.45
N GLU A 199 -18.99 -5.69 7.74
CA GLU A 199 -19.90 -4.75 8.41
C GLU A 199 -19.35 -3.31 8.30
N ARG A 200 -18.08 -3.09 8.68
CA ARG A 200 -17.43 -1.77 8.59
C ARG A 200 -17.40 -1.24 7.16
N LEU A 201 -17.06 -2.07 6.18
CA LEU A 201 -17.07 -1.69 4.77
C LEU A 201 -18.47 -1.31 4.27
N ARG A 202 -19.52 -2.04 4.66
CA ARG A 202 -20.91 -1.73 4.28
C ARG A 202 -21.43 -0.47 4.96
N GLN A 203 -21.12 -0.27 6.25
CA GLN A 203 -21.46 0.95 6.98
C GLN A 203 -20.78 2.17 6.35
N MET A 204 -19.48 2.05 6.02
CA MET A 204 -18.74 3.07 5.30
C MET A 204 -19.34 3.37 3.92
N GLY A 205 -19.66 2.34 3.13
CA GLY A 205 -20.32 2.49 1.83
C GLY A 205 -21.68 3.20 1.92
N SER A 206 -22.45 2.92 2.98
CA SER A 206 -23.74 3.58 3.24
C SER A 206 -23.55 5.05 3.57
N TRP A 207 -22.52 5.38 4.37
CA TRP A 207 -22.18 6.76 4.70
C TRP A 207 -21.65 7.54 3.48
N LEU A 208 -20.78 6.94 2.67
CA LEU A 208 -20.23 7.53 1.45
C LEU A 208 -21.28 7.74 0.37
N LYS A 209 -22.35 6.93 0.34
CA LYS A 209 -23.49 7.17 -0.58
C LYS A 209 -24.18 8.52 -0.31
N VAL A 210 -24.17 8.98 0.93
CA VAL A 210 -24.78 10.25 1.34
C VAL A 210 -23.76 11.39 1.31
N ASN A 211 -22.54 11.15 1.79
CA ASN A 211 -21.55 12.20 2.04
C ASN A 211 -20.37 12.19 1.05
N GLY A 212 -20.43 11.36 0.01
CA GLY A 212 -19.32 11.11 -0.91
C GLY A 212 -18.86 12.33 -1.70
N GLU A 213 -19.74 13.30 -1.95
CA GLU A 213 -19.37 14.57 -2.62
C GLU A 213 -18.35 15.37 -1.81
N GLY A 214 -18.37 15.27 -0.47
CA GLY A 214 -17.36 15.90 0.39
C GLY A 214 -16.01 15.15 0.40
N ILE A 215 -15.93 13.98 -0.23
CA ILE A 215 -14.76 13.10 -0.19
C ILE A 215 -14.14 12.97 -1.58
N TYR A 216 -14.91 12.51 -2.58
CA TYR A 216 -14.40 12.21 -3.90
C TYR A 216 -14.19 13.49 -4.71
N GLY A 217 -12.97 13.70 -5.20
CA GLY A 217 -12.62 14.88 -6.00
C GLY A 217 -12.56 16.18 -5.19
N SER A 218 -12.71 16.11 -3.87
CA SER A 218 -12.53 17.28 -3.01
C SER A 218 -11.05 17.65 -2.89
N ILE A 219 -10.81 18.91 -2.55
CA ILE A 219 -9.47 19.44 -2.27
C ILE A 219 -9.48 20.07 -0.87
N PRO A 220 -8.35 20.04 -0.14
CA PRO A 220 -8.24 20.69 1.16
C PRO A 220 -8.65 22.15 1.09
N TRP A 221 -9.44 22.58 2.06
CA TRP A 221 -9.72 24.00 2.21
C TRP A 221 -8.47 24.71 2.71
N LYS A 222 -8.24 25.94 2.23
CA LYS A 222 -7.07 26.76 2.60
C LYS A 222 -6.98 27.09 4.09
N TYR A 223 -8.10 27.02 4.82
CA TYR A 223 -8.16 27.16 6.28
C TYR A 223 -8.51 25.81 6.92
N GLN A 224 -7.62 25.29 7.75
CA GLN A 224 -7.73 23.93 8.30
C GLN A 224 -8.29 23.90 9.73
N ASN A 225 -8.24 25.04 10.42
CA ASN A 225 -8.63 25.14 11.82
C ASN A 225 -9.14 26.57 12.05
N ASP A 226 -10.31 26.87 11.46
CA ASP A 226 -11.00 28.15 11.69
C ASP A 226 -11.49 28.17 13.14
N THR A 227 -10.68 28.75 14.02
CA THR A 227 -11.08 29.25 15.34
C THR A 227 -11.46 30.71 15.26
#